data_AF-A0A1I0TZL2-F1
#
_entry.id   AF-A0A1I0TZL2-F1
#
_cell.length_a   1.000
_cell.length_b   1.000
_cell.length_c   1.000
_cell.angle_alpha   90.00
_cell.angle_beta   90.00
_cell.angle_gamma   90.00
#
_symmetry.space_group_name_H-M   'P 1'
#
loop_
_entity.id
_entity.type
_entity.pdbx_description
1 polymer ?
#
loop_
_entity_poly.entity_id
_entity_poly.type
_entity_poly.pdbx_seq_one_letter_code
_entity_poly.pdbx_strand_id
1 'polypeptide(L)'
;MEPSVTRQSNNNSVTKSNILIEASYKLTVTEQKIILYLVSQINKDDDDFKMYTLPIQHFYELLGYRGSPKYSEMREITRNLMRKILEIKEGTKLKQMSWISYVEYDEHSGRVSLSFDPRLKPYLLQLKKEFTTYRLKNVMELKSGYSIRIYEILKRWQFINDVEIPLDELRKMVGATDKYLEYHNFKKRVLAPAKKEIAEKTDLAFEYKEVNYPTAKAVGLQLA
;
A
#
# COMPACT_ATOMS: atom_id res chain seq x y z
N MET A 1 7.13 32.80 -23.95
CA MET A 1 7.21 31.35 -24.20
C MET A 1 6.89 30.67 -22.89
N GLU A 2 5.63 30.26 -22.70
CA GLU A 2 5.21 29.55 -21.50
C GLU A 2 5.74 28.12 -21.54
N PRO A 3 6.29 27.59 -20.43
CA PRO A 3 6.75 26.20 -20.40
C PRO A 3 5.52 25.29 -20.48
N SER A 4 5.49 24.50 -21.55
CA SER A 4 4.58 23.41 -21.80
C SER A 4 4.36 22.55 -20.56
N VAL A 5 3.10 22.47 -20.12
CA VAL A 5 2.62 21.50 -19.12
C VAL A 5 2.94 20.11 -19.65
N THR A 6 4.03 19.51 -19.17
CA THR A 6 4.36 18.12 -19.43
C THR A 6 3.17 17.28 -18.97
N ARG A 7 2.43 16.69 -19.91
CA ARG A 7 1.44 15.65 -19.60
C ARG A 7 2.19 14.54 -18.87
N GLN A 8 2.09 14.50 -17.54
CA GLN A 8 2.54 13.36 -16.76
C GLN A 8 1.82 12.15 -17.33
N SER A 9 2.58 11.23 -17.92
CA SER A 9 2.08 9.89 -18.20
C SER A 9 1.66 9.33 -16.86
N ASN A 10 0.37 9.31 -16.57
CA ASN A 10 -0.15 8.64 -15.39
C ASN A 10 0.21 7.16 -15.55
N ASN A 11 1.32 6.75 -14.96
CA ASN A 11 1.61 5.34 -14.77
C ASN A 11 0.51 4.83 -13.85
N ASN A 12 -0.47 4.18 -14.45
CA ASN A 12 -1.65 3.68 -13.74
C ASN A 12 -1.34 2.41 -12.94
N SER A 13 -0.06 2.06 -12.77
CA SER A 13 0.41 0.83 -12.16
C SER A 13 1.27 1.11 -10.93
N VAL A 14 1.04 0.32 -9.89
CA VAL A 14 1.90 0.25 -8.70
C VAL A 14 2.66 -1.07 -8.78
N THR A 15 3.98 -1.01 -8.62
CA THR A 15 4.86 -2.19 -8.64
C THR A 15 5.68 -2.25 -7.35
N LYS A 16 5.62 -3.38 -6.65
CA LYS A 16 6.33 -3.62 -5.38
C LYS A 16 6.94 -5.01 -5.37
N SER A 17 8.06 -5.17 -4.68
CA SER A 17 8.57 -6.51 -4.38
C SER A 17 7.57 -7.29 -3.52
N ASN A 18 7.56 -8.60 -3.71
CA ASN A 18 6.74 -9.54 -2.95
C ASN A 18 7.05 -9.44 -1.44
N ILE A 19 8.33 -9.28 -1.08
CA ILE A 19 8.78 -9.04 0.30
C ILE A 19 8.11 -7.79 0.90
N LEU A 20 8.06 -6.68 0.15
CA LEU A 20 7.41 -5.45 0.62
C LEU A 20 5.89 -5.57 0.72
N ILE A 21 5.27 -6.43 -0.10
CA ILE A 21 3.84 -6.74 0.02
C ILE A 21 3.56 -7.54 1.29
N GLU A 22 4.44 -8.45 1.72
CA GLU A 22 4.26 -9.23 2.95
C GLU A 22 4.76 -8.54 4.22
N ALA A 23 5.53 -7.46 4.08
CA ALA A 23 6.07 -6.73 5.21
C ALA A 23 4.96 -6.27 6.18
N SER A 24 5.26 -6.35 7.48
CA SER A 24 4.36 -5.89 8.53
C SER A 24 4.54 -4.39 8.75
N TYR A 25 3.48 -3.62 8.52
CA TYR A 25 3.47 -2.18 8.80
C TYR A 25 2.07 -1.66 9.10
N LYS A 26 2.01 -0.55 9.84
CA LYS A 26 0.78 0.14 10.24
C LYS A 26 0.73 1.55 9.71
N LEU A 27 0.05 1.70 8.58
CA LEU A 27 -0.25 2.97 7.95
C LEU A 27 -1.76 3.22 8.01
N THR A 28 -2.17 4.47 8.16
CA THR A 28 -3.54 4.89 7.91
C THR A 28 -3.89 4.71 6.43
N VAL A 29 -5.18 4.73 6.10
CA VAL A 29 -5.64 4.59 4.71
C VAL A 29 -5.04 5.68 3.82
N THR A 30 -5.01 6.93 4.29
CA THR A 30 -4.45 8.05 3.55
C THR A 30 -2.93 7.91 3.39
N GLU A 31 -2.22 7.51 4.44
CA GLU A 31 -0.77 7.21 4.36
C GLU A 31 -0.47 6.10 3.34
N GLN A 32 -1.25 5.00 3.34
CA GLN A 32 -1.11 3.94 2.33
C GLN A 32 -1.32 4.48 0.91
N LYS A 33 -2.37 5.27 0.70
CA LYS A 33 -2.68 5.84 -0.61
C LYS A 33 -1.64 6.84 -1.09
N ILE A 34 -1.04 7.63 -0.20
CA ILE A 34 0.10 8.49 -0.54
C ILE A 34 1.25 7.62 -1.03
N ILE A 35 1.66 6.61 -0.27
CA ILE A 35 2.76 5.72 -0.68
C ILE A 35 2.47 5.06 -2.02
N LEU A 36 1.28 4.50 -2.21
CA LEU A 36 0.90 3.82 -3.45
C LEU A 36 0.85 4.79 -4.64
N TYR A 37 0.38 6.02 -4.43
CA TYR A 37 0.46 7.08 -5.44
C TYR A 37 1.91 7.38 -5.80
N LEU A 38 2.81 7.58 -4.83
CA LEU A 38 4.22 7.87 -5.12
C LEU A 38 4.92 6.68 -5.82
N VAL A 39 4.63 5.45 -5.42
CA VAL A 39 5.15 4.25 -6.11
C VAL A 39 4.68 4.19 -7.56
N SER A 40 3.46 4.65 -7.86
CA SER A 40 2.98 4.71 -9.24
C SER A 40 3.75 5.70 -10.12
N GLN A 41 4.44 6.67 -9.52
CA GLN A 41 5.23 7.67 -10.24
C GLN A 41 6.67 7.18 -10.54
N ILE A 42 7.06 6.02 -10.00
CA ILE A 42 8.34 5.39 -10.28
C ILE A 42 8.34 4.86 -11.72
N ASN A 43 9.38 5.18 -12.49
CA ASN A 43 9.59 4.57 -13.79
C ASN A 43 10.40 3.30 -13.64
N LYS A 44 10.10 2.30 -14.48
CA LYS A 44 10.78 1.00 -14.47
C LYS A 44 12.32 1.11 -14.65
N ASP A 45 12.77 2.16 -15.33
CA ASP A 45 14.16 2.41 -15.68
C ASP A 45 14.83 3.42 -14.73
N ASP A 46 14.17 3.85 -13.65
CA ASP A 46 14.77 4.75 -12.66
C ASP A 46 15.88 4.02 -11.86
N ASP A 47 17.10 4.55 -11.88
CA ASP A 47 18.24 4.08 -11.08
C ASP A 47 18.25 4.63 -9.64
N ASP A 48 17.57 5.75 -9.42
CA ASP A 48 17.44 6.40 -8.12
C ASP A 48 16.03 6.95 -7.90
N PHE A 49 15.66 7.10 -6.62
CA PHE A 49 14.47 7.83 -6.26
C PHE A 49 14.65 9.31 -6.56
N LYS A 50 13.58 9.89 -7.12
CA LYS A 50 13.45 11.33 -7.34
C LYS A 50 12.61 11.93 -6.22
N MET A 51 12.49 13.25 -6.23
CA MET A 51 11.41 13.92 -5.51
C MET A 51 10.11 13.68 -6.27
N TYR A 52 9.12 13.10 -5.60
CA TYR A 52 7.81 12.83 -6.17
C TYR A 52 6.83 13.90 -5.71
N THR A 53 6.36 14.71 -6.66
CA THR A 53 5.50 15.85 -6.35
C THR A 53 4.02 15.51 -6.50
N LEU A 54 3.26 15.81 -5.45
CA LEU A 54 1.83 15.61 -5.32
C LEU A 54 1.12 16.98 -5.25
N PRO A 55 0.29 17.34 -6.23
CA PRO A 55 -0.63 18.46 -6.07
C PRO A 55 -1.68 18.10 -5.02
N ILE A 56 -1.75 18.84 -3.91
CA ILE A 56 -2.56 18.45 -2.74
C ILE A 56 -4.05 18.43 -3.10
N GLN A 57 -4.52 19.43 -3.83
CA GLN A 57 -5.90 19.50 -4.32
C GLN A 57 -6.27 18.27 -5.16
N HIS A 58 -5.44 17.92 -6.14
CA HIS A 58 -5.67 16.77 -7.00
C HIS A 58 -5.72 15.45 -6.22
N PHE A 59 -4.85 15.29 -5.20
CA PHE A 59 -4.88 14.09 -4.38
C PHE A 59 -6.19 13.96 -3.59
N TYR A 60 -6.70 15.05 -3.02
CA TYR A 60 -7.98 15.02 -2.32
C TYR A 60 -9.15 14.69 -3.27
N GLU A 61 -9.11 15.17 -4.50
CA GLU A 61 -10.08 14.81 -5.55
C GLU A 61 -10.01 13.31 -5.89
N LEU A 62 -8.80 12.74 -6.02
CA LEU A 62 -8.62 11.29 -6.22
C LEU A 62 -9.15 10.46 -5.05
N LEU A 63 -9.16 11.01 -3.83
CA LEU A 63 -9.75 10.38 -2.66
C LEU A 63 -11.28 10.58 -2.58
N GLY A 64 -11.88 11.35 -3.49
CA GLY A 64 -13.30 11.65 -3.52
C GLY A 64 -13.75 12.73 -2.53
N TYR A 65 -12.82 13.50 -1.96
CA TYR A 65 -13.17 14.63 -1.10
C TYR A 65 -13.66 15.81 -1.93
N ARG A 66 -14.73 16.46 -1.46
CA ARG A 66 -15.26 17.70 -2.04
C ARG A 66 -14.87 18.87 -1.14
N GLY A 67 -14.11 19.83 -1.66
CA GLY A 67 -13.69 21.04 -0.94
C GLY A 67 -12.19 21.30 -1.01
N SER A 68 -11.77 22.42 -0.42
CA SER A 68 -10.35 22.78 -0.35
C SER A 68 -9.63 21.93 0.71
N PRO A 69 -8.48 21.31 0.38
CA PRO A 69 -7.71 20.53 1.32
C PRO A 69 -7.16 21.43 2.42
N LYS A 70 -7.12 20.89 3.64
CA LYS A 70 -6.42 21.56 4.73
C LYS A 70 -4.93 21.23 4.62
N TYR A 71 -4.12 22.20 4.22
CA TYR A 71 -2.66 22.05 4.16
C TYR A 71 -2.05 21.59 5.50
N SER A 72 -2.63 22.03 6.62
CA SER A 72 -2.25 21.57 7.96
C SER A 72 -2.46 20.06 8.16
N GLU A 73 -3.54 19.50 7.60
CA GLU A 73 -3.83 18.07 7.65
C GLU A 73 -2.80 17.28 6.83
N MET A 74 -2.48 17.74 5.60
CA MET A 74 -1.41 17.12 4.80
C MET A 74 -0.06 17.17 5.53
N ARG A 75 0.27 18.29 6.20
CA ARG A 75 1.48 18.40 7.04
C ARG A 75 1.50 17.41 8.21
N GLU A 76 0.36 17.14 8.81
CA GLU A 76 0.26 16.15 9.88
C GLU A 76 0.42 14.72 9.36
N ILE A 77 -0.25 14.40 8.24
CA ILE A 77 -0.17 13.09 7.59
C ILE A 77 1.27 12.76 7.20
N THR A 78 1.98 13.67 6.52
CA THR A 78 3.36 13.40 6.09
C THR A 78 4.33 13.34 7.27
N ARG A 79 4.15 14.18 8.30
CA ARG A 79 4.95 14.11 9.54
C ARG A 79 4.78 12.76 10.23
N ASN A 80 3.55 12.25 10.30
CA ASN A 80 3.28 10.94 10.86
C ASN A 80 3.90 9.84 10.00
N LEU A 81 3.76 9.92 8.67
CA LEU A 81 4.33 8.98 7.71
C LEU A 81 5.86 8.87 7.82
N MET A 82 6.56 9.99 7.98
CA MET A 82 8.02 10.02 8.17
C MET A 82 8.48 9.29 9.44
N ARG A 83 7.63 9.25 10.48
CA ARG A 83 7.89 8.58 11.76
C ARG A 83 7.55 7.09 11.74
N LYS A 84 6.91 6.58 10.68
CA LYS A 84 6.53 5.16 10.58
C LYS A 84 7.76 4.33 10.21
N ILE A 85 8.09 3.39 11.09
CA ILE A 85 9.12 2.38 10.84
C ILE A 85 8.51 1.26 10.00
N LEU A 86 9.17 0.96 8.89
CA LEU A 86 8.98 -0.26 8.10
C LEU A 86 10.04 -1.28 8.54
N GLU A 87 9.58 -2.50 8.82
CA GLU A 87 10.46 -3.61 9.18
C GLU A 87 10.42 -4.68 8.09
N ILE A 88 11.60 -5.08 7.62
CA ILE A 88 11.77 -6.16 6.65
C ILE A 88 12.76 -7.16 7.23
N LYS A 89 12.32 -8.41 7.36
CA LYS A 89 13.18 -9.53 7.79
C LYS A 89 13.66 -10.31 6.58
N GLU A 90 14.96 -10.43 6.41
CA GLU A 90 15.59 -11.21 5.34
C GLU A 90 16.64 -12.14 5.95
N GLY A 91 16.30 -13.43 6.03
CA GLY A 91 17.09 -14.43 6.74
C GLY A 91 17.26 -14.05 8.22
N THR A 92 18.50 -13.86 8.65
CA THR A 92 18.87 -13.47 10.03
C THR A 92 18.89 -11.95 10.25
N LYS A 93 18.72 -11.14 9.20
CA LYS A 93 18.82 -9.68 9.28
C LYS A 93 17.44 -9.05 9.45
N LEU A 94 17.32 -8.16 10.43
CA LEU A 94 16.19 -7.24 10.58
C LEU A 94 16.59 -5.87 10.04
N LYS A 95 15.90 -5.38 9.01
CA LYS A 95 16.09 -4.05 8.43
C LYS A 95 14.98 -3.13 8.91
N GLN A 96 15.35 -1.96 9.40
CA GLN A 96 14.41 -0.92 9.82
C GLN A 96 14.71 0.38 9.05
N MET A 97 13.68 0.97 8.47
CA MET A 97 13.78 2.21 7.69
C MET A 97 12.46 2.98 7.74
N SER A 98 12.47 4.26 7.39
CA SER A 98 11.23 5.01 7.19
C SER A 98 10.70 4.77 5.77
N TRP A 99 9.42 5.07 5.55
CA TRP A 99 8.89 5.12 4.18
C TRP A 99 9.41 6.33 3.42
N ILE A 100 9.33 7.50 4.06
CA ILE A 100 9.67 8.80 3.50
C ILE A 100 10.79 9.40 4.34
N SER A 101 11.90 9.79 3.70
CA SER A 101 13.04 10.41 4.37
C SER A 101 13.00 11.93 4.33
N TYR A 102 12.27 12.52 3.39
CA TYR A 102 12.20 13.97 3.23
C TYR A 102 10.86 14.41 2.63
N VAL A 103 10.38 15.57 3.07
CA VAL A 103 9.14 16.20 2.60
C VAL A 103 9.37 17.71 2.49
N GLU A 104 8.99 18.28 1.35
CA GLU A 104 9.05 19.71 1.06
C GLU A 104 7.67 20.22 0.65
N TYR A 105 7.28 21.38 1.19
CA TYR A 105 6.03 22.05 0.87
C TYR A 105 6.31 23.31 0.07
N ASP A 106 5.64 23.43 -1.07
CA ASP A 106 5.54 24.67 -1.81
C ASP A 106 4.13 25.23 -1.60
N GLU A 107 4.00 26.17 -0.65
CA GLU A 107 2.73 26.81 -0.33
C GLU A 107 2.23 27.73 -1.45
N HIS A 108 3.12 28.23 -2.32
CA HIS A 108 2.73 29.07 -3.45
C HIS A 108 2.04 28.26 -4.55
N SER A 109 2.59 27.08 -4.89
CA SER A 109 2.01 26.22 -5.93
C SER A 109 0.98 25.21 -5.39
N GLY A 110 0.87 25.07 -4.07
CA GLY A 110 -0.06 24.13 -3.44
C GLY A 110 0.35 22.66 -3.54
N ARG A 111 1.66 22.41 -3.58
CA ARG A 111 2.26 21.09 -3.86
C ARG A 111 3.08 20.61 -2.66
N VAL A 112 3.16 19.29 -2.52
CA VAL A 112 4.07 18.62 -1.60
C VAL A 112 4.96 17.67 -2.39
N SER A 113 6.26 17.73 -2.16
CA SER A 113 7.24 16.84 -2.77
C SER A 113 7.82 15.92 -1.70
N LEU A 114 7.84 14.61 -1.96
CA LEU A 114 8.31 13.59 -1.02
C LEU A 114 9.42 12.76 -1.63
N SER A 115 10.39 12.35 -0.81
CA SER A 115 11.43 11.39 -1.19
C SER A 115 11.30 10.11 -0.38
N PHE A 116 11.31 8.96 -1.07
CA PHE A 116 11.44 7.66 -0.41
C PHE A 116 12.79 7.55 0.29
N ASP A 117 12.82 6.80 1.39
CA ASP A 117 14.09 6.40 1.98
C ASP A 117 14.94 5.61 0.97
N PRO A 118 16.21 5.98 0.70
CA PRO A 118 17.06 5.27 -0.27
C PRO A 118 17.24 3.77 -0.01
N ARG A 119 17.02 3.32 1.23
CA ARG A 119 17.05 1.89 1.59
C ARG A 119 15.87 1.11 0.99
N LEU A 120 14.84 1.78 0.48
CA LEU A 120 13.71 1.15 -0.21
C LEU A 120 14.00 0.76 -1.66
N LYS A 121 15.11 1.21 -2.26
CA LYS A 121 15.44 0.92 -3.67
C LYS A 121 15.32 -0.57 -4.04
N PRO A 122 15.85 -1.53 -3.26
CA PRO A 122 15.76 -2.95 -3.59
C PRO A 122 14.33 -3.51 -3.65
N TYR A 123 13.36 -2.77 -3.13
CA TYR A 123 11.97 -3.22 -3.01
C TYR A 123 11.01 -2.49 -3.94
N LEU A 124 11.48 -1.45 -4.65
CA LEU A 124 10.67 -0.57 -5.50
C LEU A 124 11.30 -0.24 -6.87
N LEU A 125 12.63 -0.23 -6.99
CA LEU A 125 13.34 0.06 -8.23
C LEU A 125 13.84 -1.21 -8.91
N GLN A 126 13.82 -1.22 -10.24
CA GLN A 126 14.44 -2.25 -11.09
C GLN A 126 14.13 -3.70 -10.69
N LEU A 127 12.90 -3.95 -10.24
CA LEU A 127 12.46 -5.27 -9.81
C LEU A 127 12.37 -6.21 -11.02
N LYS A 128 13.22 -7.24 -11.06
CA LYS A 128 13.29 -8.21 -12.16
C LYS A 128 12.56 -9.52 -11.87
N LYS A 129 12.41 -9.87 -10.60
CA LYS A 129 11.78 -11.12 -10.12
C LYS A 129 11.06 -10.84 -8.81
N GLU A 130 10.12 -11.71 -8.45
CA GLU A 130 9.41 -11.64 -7.17
C GLU A 130 8.80 -10.26 -6.87
N PHE A 131 8.02 -9.76 -7.83
CA PHE A 131 7.29 -8.51 -7.68
C PHE A 131 5.84 -8.69 -8.14
N THR A 132 5.00 -7.79 -7.66
CA THR A 132 3.60 -7.73 -8.04
C THR A 132 3.30 -6.34 -8.59
N THR A 133 2.54 -6.32 -9.70
CA THR A 133 2.04 -5.09 -10.31
C THR A 133 0.52 -5.11 -10.33
N TYR A 134 -0.10 -3.98 -10.00
CA TYR A 134 -1.56 -3.80 -10.03
C TYR A 134 -1.94 -2.35 -10.35
N ARG A 135 -3.21 -2.12 -10.69
CA ARG A 135 -3.67 -0.79 -11.07
C ARG A 135 -3.85 0.11 -9.84
N LEU A 136 -3.30 1.32 -9.89
CA LEU A 136 -3.45 2.32 -8.82
C LEU A 136 -4.94 2.61 -8.55
N LYS A 137 -5.76 2.72 -9.61
CA LYS A 137 -7.19 3.00 -9.49
C LYS A 137 -7.89 2.05 -8.49
N ASN A 138 -7.59 0.76 -8.54
CA ASN A 138 -8.25 -0.25 -7.72
C ASN A 138 -8.00 0.00 -6.22
N VAL A 139 -6.77 0.31 -5.83
CA VAL A 139 -6.43 0.60 -4.42
C VAL A 139 -6.91 1.99 -3.98
N MET A 140 -7.05 2.94 -4.90
CA MET A 140 -7.57 4.27 -4.58
C MET A 140 -9.08 4.27 -4.25
N GLU A 141 -9.85 3.32 -4.79
CA GLU A 141 -11.30 3.20 -4.52
C GLU A 141 -11.63 2.50 -3.18
N LEU A 142 -10.69 1.73 -2.63
CA LEU A 142 -10.83 1.04 -1.34
C LEU A 142 -10.79 2.05 -0.18
N LYS A 143 -11.73 1.92 0.77
CA LYS A 143 -11.87 2.78 1.96
C LYS A 143 -11.23 2.18 3.20
N SER A 144 -11.08 0.85 3.26
CA SER A 144 -10.42 0.16 4.37
C SER A 144 -8.96 -0.09 4.05
N GLY A 145 -8.08 0.27 4.99
CA GLY A 145 -6.65 -0.02 4.88
C GLY A 145 -6.37 -1.53 4.92
N TYR A 146 -7.23 -2.31 5.57
CA TYR A 146 -7.17 -3.77 5.50
C TYR A 146 -7.55 -4.28 4.11
N SER A 147 -8.56 -3.70 3.46
CA SER A 147 -8.94 -4.09 2.10
C SER A 147 -7.80 -3.82 1.12
N ILE A 148 -7.09 -2.69 1.26
CA ILE A 148 -5.89 -2.39 0.45
C ILE A 148 -4.84 -3.49 0.61
N ARG A 149 -4.51 -3.86 1.86
CA ARG A 149 -3.51 -4.90 2.13
C ARG A 149 -3.93 -6.28 1.63
N ILE A 150 -5.19 -6.67 1.85
CA ILE A 150 -5.72 -7.95 1.33
C ILE A 150 -5.70 -7.96 -0.20
N TYR A 151 -6.06 -6.86 -0.86
CA TYR A 151 -5.97 -6.74 -2.32
C TYR A 151 -4.54 -6.94 -2.83
N GLU A 152 -3.54 -6.31 -2.21
CA GLU A 152 -2.13 -6.50 -2.57
C GLU A 152 -1.67 -7.96 -2.40
N ILE A 153 -2.09 -8.62 -1.30
CA ILE A 153 -1.80 -10.04 -1.04
C ILE A 153 -2.44 -10.93 -2.12
N LEU A 154 -3.71 -10.69 -2.47
CA LEU A 154 -4.40 -11.45 -3.52
C LEU A 154 -3.73 -11.26 -4.89
N LYS A 155 -3.32 -10.03 -5.24
CA LYS A 155 -2.62 -9.77 -6.50
C LYS A 155 -1.28 -10.50 -6.58
N ARG A 156 -0.56 -10.64 -5.46
CA ARG A 156 0.67 -11.44 -5.40
C ARG A 156 0.41 -12.90 -5.76
N TRP A 157 -0.67 -13.48 -5.24
CA TRP A 157 -0.99 -14.90 -5.41
C TRP A 157 -1.94 -15.18 -6.59
N GLN A 158 -2.18 -14.21 -7.48
CA GLN A 158 -3.23 -14.29 -8.49
C GLN A 158 -3.06 -15.41 -9.53
N PHE A 159 -1.86 -15.98 -9.65
CA PHE A 159 -1.58 -17.10 -10.58
C PHE A 159 -1.59 -18.48 -9.90
N ILE A 160 -1.65 -18.52 -8.57
CA ILE A 160 -1.74 -19.76 -7.78
C ILE A 160 -3.21 -20.06 -7.41
N ASN A 161 -4.09 -19.06 -7.44
CA ASN A 161 -5.54 -19.11 -7.22
C ASN A 161 -6.03 -19.55 -5.83
N ASP A 162 -5.31 -20.41 -5.10
CA ASP A 162 -5.61 -20.79 -3.71
C ASP A 162 -4.33 -20.74 -2.87
N VAL A 163 -4.29 -19.89 -1.85
CA VAL A 163 -3.16 -19.76 -0.92
C VAL A 163 -3.63 -19.89 0.53
N GLU A 164 -2.98 -20.78 1.28
CA GLU A 164 -3.17 -20.91 2.72
C GLU A 164 -2.11 -20.10 3.46
N ILE A 165 -2.54 -19.09 4.23
CA ILE A 165 -1.65 -18.23 5.01
C ILE A 165 -1.91 -18.47 6.50
N PRO A 166 -0.87 -18.75 7.31
CA PRO A 166 -1.03 -18.83 8.77
C PRO A 166 -1.71 -17.57 9.32
N LEU A 167 -2.66 -17.73 10.24
CA LEU A 167 -3.48 -16.62 10.71
C LEU A 167 -2.63 -15.48 11.30
N ASP A 168 -1.58 -15.82 12.03
CA ASP A 168 -0.67 -14.83 12.63
C ASP A 168 0.17 -14.10 11.58
N GLU A 169 0.53 -14.76 10.50
CA GLU A 169 1.22 -14.13 9.36
C GLU A 169 0.28 -13.21 8.60
N LEU A 170 -0.95 -13.64 8.33
CA LEU A 170 -1.95 -12.80 7.67
C LEU A 170 -2.25 -11.55 8.51
N ARG A 171 -2.35 -11.68 9.84
CA ARG A 171 -2.48 -10.53 10.76
C ARG A 171 -1.30 -9.57 10.66
N LYS A 172 -0.08 -10.09 10.57
CA LYS A 172 1.14 -9.29 10.37
C LYS A 172 1.09 -8.53 9.05
N MET A 173 0.81 -9.21 7.95
CA MET A 173 0.79 -8.61 6.61
C MET A 173 -0.23 -7.47 6.51
N VAL A 174 -1.41 -7.61 7.12
CA VAL A 174 -2.45 -6.56 7.11
C VAL A 174 -2.28 -5.51 8.23
N GLY A 175 -1.25 -5.61 9.08
CA GLY A 175 -0.98 -4.65 10.15
C GLY A 175 -1.93 -4.75 11.36
N ALA A 176 -2.55 -5.91 11.59
CA ALA A 176 -3.49 -6.19 12.68
C ALA A 176 -2.90 -7.09 13.79
N THR A 177 -1.58 -7.02 14.01
CA THR A 177 -0.86 -7.90 14.97
C THR A 177 -1.36 -7.82 16.41
N ASP A 178 -1.80 -6.65 16.83
CA ASP A 178 -2.29 -6.32 18.17
C ASP A 178 -3.81 -6.10 18.19
N LYS A 179 -4.51 -6.42 17.09
CA LYS A 179 -5.94 -6.16 16.93
C LYS A 179 -6.70 -7.44 16.62
N TYR A 180 -7.94 -7.49 17.10
CA TYR A 180 -8.89 -8.54 16.78
C TYR A 180 -8.36 -9.94 17.10
N LEU A 181 -7.67 -10.14 18.22
CA LEU A 181 -6.92 -11.37 18.54
C LEU A 181 -7.75 -12.65 18.38
N GLU A 182 -9.03 -12.58 18.73
CA GLU A 182 -9.99 -13.64 18.43
C GLU A 182 -10.30 -13.70 16.93
N TYR A 183 -10.24 -14.91 16.35
CA TYR A 183 -10.50 -15.10 14.93
C TYR A 183 -11.88 -14.57 14.49
N HIS A 184 -12.92 -14.71 15.31
CA HIS A 184 -14.24 -14.16 15.02
C HIS A 184 -14.20 -12.66 14.73
N ASN A 185 -13.46 -11.89 15.54
CA ASN A 185 -13.29 -10.46 15.36
C ASN A 185 -12.47 -10.15 14.11
N PHE A 186 -11.42 -10.90 13.82
CA PHE A 186 -10.61 -10.73 12.60
C PHE A 186 -11.45 -10.97 11.35
N LYS A 187 -12.21 -12.06 11.32
CA LYS A 187 -13.17 -12.37 10.25
C LYS A 187 -14.18 -11.25 10.05
N LYS A 188 -14.80 -10.76 11.13
CA LYS A 188 -15.85 -9.72 11.09
C LYS A 188 -15.33 -8.34 10.69
N ARG A 189 -14.11 -7.99 11.08
CA ARG A 189 -13.55 -6.62 10.94
C ARG A 189 -12.54 -6.47 9.80
N VAL A 190 -11.96 -7.57 9.33
CA VAL A 190 -10.90 -7.57 8.30
C VAL A 190 -11.38 -8.34 7.06
N LEU A 191 -11.61 -9.65 7.18
CA LEU A 191 -11.86 -10.51 6.01
C LEU A 191 -13.21 -10.24 5.33
N ALA A 192 -14.31 -10.23 6.10
CA ALA A 192 -15.65 -10.02 5.53
C ALA A 192 -15.82 -8.63 4.89
N PRO A 193 -15.37 -7.52 5.53
CA PRO A 193 -15.39 -6.22 4.87
C PRO A 193 -14.48 -6.15 3.64
N ALA A 194 -13.29 -6.75 3.69
CA ALA A 194 -12.38 -6.78 2.53
C ALA A 194 -12.97 -7.55 1.36
N LYS A 195 -13.58 -8.73 1.60
CA LYS A 195 -14.29 -9.51 0.58
C LYS A 195 -15.33 -8.68 -0.15
N LYS A 196 -16.23 -8.04 0.60
CA LYS A 196 -17.29 -7.21 0.02
C LYS A 196 -16.71 -6.04 -0.78
N GLU A 197 -15.79 -5.28 -0.17
CA GLU A 197 -15.29 -4.06 -0.79
C GLU A 197 -14.42 -4.33 -2.02
N ILE A 198 -13.60 -5.38 -2.01
CA ILE A 198 -12.74 -5.75 -3.14
C ILE A 198 -13.59 -6.17 -4.34
N ALA A 199 -14.61 -7.00 -4.13
CA ALA A 199 -15.52 -7.42 -5.19
C ALA A 199 -16.33 -6.25 -5.78
N GLU A 200 -16.68 -5.25 -4.97
CA GLU A 200 -17.46 -4.08 -5.43
C GLU A 200 -16.64 -3.06 -6.22
N LYS A 201 -15.33 -2.98 -5.99
CA LYS A 201 -14.51 -1.81 -6.40
C LYS A 201 -13.22 -2.12 -7.13
N THR A 202 -12.91 -3.39 -7.37
CA THR A 202 -11.62 -3.77 -7.96
C THR A 202 -11.79 -4.78 -9.09
N ASP A 203 -10.66 -5.20 -9.65
CA ASP A 203 -10.58 -6.24 -10.67
C ASP A 203 -10.59 -7.67 -10.09
N LEU A 204 -10.78 -7.84 -8.78
CA LEU A 204 -10.77 -9.13 -8.11
C LEU A 204 -12.05 -9.37 -7.30
N ALA A 205 -12.41 -10.65 -7.17
CA ALA A 205 -13.27 -11.16 -6.13
C ALA A 205 -12.55 -12.35 -5.46
N PHE A 206 -12.88 -12.64 -4.21
CA PHE A 206 -12.27 -13.76 -3.50
C PHE A 206 -13.19 -14.37 -2.45
N GLU A 207 -12.93 -15.63 -2.15
CA GLU A 207 -13.48 -16.39 -1.05
C GLU A 207 -12.41 -16.68 0.00
N TYR A 208 -12.83 -16.96 1.24
CA TYR A 208 -11.92 -17.35 2.29
C TYR A 208 -12.48 -18.47 3.17
N LYS A 209 -11.62 -19.41 3.56
CA LYS A 209 -11.95 -20.56 4.42
C LYS A 209 -11.02 -20.60 5.64
N GLU A 210 -11.56 -20.98 6.78
CA GLU A 210 -10.75 -21.30 7.96
C GLU A 210 -10.17 -22.70 7.80
N VAL A 211 -8.86 -22.82 7.96
CA VAL A 211 -8.14 -24.09 7.94
C VAL A 211 -7.58 -24.32 9.35
N ASN A 212 -8.07 -25.37 10.01
CA ASN A 212 -7.64 -25.72 11.36
C ASN A 212 -6.64 -26.87 11.28
N TYR A 213 -5.43 -26.63 11.79
CA TYR A 213 -4.43 -27.66 12.05
C TYR A 213 -4.42 -28.01 13.54
N PRO A 214 -3.84 -29.16 13.94
CA PRO A 214 -3.81 -29.59 15.34
C PRO A 214 -3.21 -28.55 16.31
N THR A 215 -2.26 -27.74 15.85
CA THR A 215 -1.53 -26.75 16.67
C THR A 215 -1.59 -25.32 16.12
N ALA A 216 -2.29 -25.09 15.00
CA ALA A 216 -2.26 -23.80 14.31
C ALA A 216 -3.55 -23.54 13.54
N LYS A 217 -3.78 -22.28 13.18
CA LYS A 217 -4.85 -21.85 12.29
C LYS A 217 -4.28 -21.15 11.07
N ALA A 218 -4.87 -21.42 9.92
CA ALA A 218 -4.61 -20.69 8.68
C ALA A 218 -5.92 -20.20 8.05
N VAL A 219 -5.77 -19.27 7.13
CA VAL A 219 -6.85 -18.78 6.29
C VAL A 219 -6.48 -19.09 4.85
N GLY A 220 -7.29 -19.91 4.19
CA GLY A 220 -7.23 -20.09 2.75
C GLY A 220 -7.88 -18.88 2.07
N LEU A 221 -7.18 -18.25 1.12
CA LEU A 221 -7.68 -17.18 0.28
C LEU A 221 -7.73 -17.68 -1.16
N GLN A 222 -8.93 -17.69 -1.76
CA GLN A 222 -9.16 -18.22 -3.10
C GLN A 222 -9.76 -17.15 -4.00
N LEU A 223 -9.16 -16.90 -5.17
CA LEU A 223 -9.76 -16.00 -6.16
C LEU A 223 -11.03 -16.63 -6.76
N ALA A 224 -12.05 -15.79 -6.97
CA ALA A 224 -13.36 -16.18 -7.51
C ALA A 224 -13.54 -15.69 -8.95
#